data_AF-A0A355M8Y5-F1
#
_entry.id   AF-A0A355M8Y5-F1
#
_cell.length_a   1.000
_cell.length_b   1.000
_cell.length_c   1.000
_cell.angle_alpha   90.00
_cell.angle_beta   90.00
_cell.angle_gamma   90.00
#
_symmetry.space_group_name_H-M   'P 1'
#
loop_
_entity.id
_entity.type
_entity.pdbx_description
1 polymer ?
#
loop_
_entity_poly.entity_id
_entity_poly.type
_entity_poly.pdbx_seq_one_letter_code
_entity_poly.pdbx_strand_id
1 'polypeptide(L)'
;MQEILPLIPAGATQISENLSVVCQDDRWTYFHGCLPVYSHQSQEKNSFRMITSSFISEGVCRNIDIQTVFNVTKKSVLRGVAKFKEGGSGVFFKFVKKKKRAAKVFTQEKIKEAEELLSCGFTRGETAKKLCTKYDTLNKAISSGRVVHRKVSCEKVSDKSERSQRDNDESVVLGIACGRVEERTLAAFGIINSVESCFERCNDVSFGGVLTALVALEANGLYNKLNECFAEFKGYYSVVQVITLLGFMALCRIKTVESLRWQPPGELGKLLGLDRVPEVRCLREKLDSLSADGAAEKWGELLSRKWLNDNPDLAGVLYVDGHVRLYGGHENLPKQYVSRERLCLKGVMDFWVNDKLGQPLFVVRRDVNPGMLEVLRNEIVPRLLKEVPNQPSEEMLSANKLLHRFIIVFDREGYSPEFFKEMWEKYRIACITYRKYPKEDWKETEFEETKVTLANGEETSMLLAERGSFIGDKKEGLWVREIRKLTESKHQTSIVSTVFALPNMLVAALMFARWCQENFFNYMMKHYAIDLLNEYGKKSVPDT
;
A
#
# COMPACT_ATOMS: atom_id res chain seq x y z
N MET A 1 54.86 -55.00 66.60
CA MET A 1 54.41 -53.73 65.99
C MET A 1 55.66 -52.86 65.92
N GLN A 2 56.17 -52.61 64.71
CA GLN A 2 57.42 -51.87 64.52
C GLN A 2 57.09 -50.37 64.67
N GLU A 3 57.62 -49.69 65.69
CA GLU A 3 57.44 -48.24 65.85
C GLU A 3 58.17 -47.52 64.71
N ILE A 4 57.40 -46.93 63.79
CA ILE A 4 57.94 -46.12 62.69
C ILE A 4 58.26 -44.75 63.29
N LEU A 5 59.54 -44.38 63.31
CA LEU A 5 59.96 -43.02 63.67
C LEU A 5 59.32 -42.01 62.71
N PRO A 6 58.75 -40.89 63.19
CA PRO A 6 58.11 -39.86 62.36
C PRO A 6 59.19 -39.02 61.65
N LEU A 7 59.93 -39.64 60.75
CA LEU A 7 60.96 -39.00 59.96
C LEU A 7 60.33 -38.39 58.71
N ILE A 8 60.38 -37.07 58.61
CA ILE A 8 59.84 -36.30 57.50
C ILE A 8 60.99 -36.01 56.51
N PRO A 9 60.89 -36.37 55.23
CA PRO A 9 61.89 -36.02 54.22
C PRO A 9 62.14 -34.50 54.14
N ALA A 10 63.39 -34.11 53.95
CA ALA A 10 63.75 -32.69 53.83
C ALA A 10 63.00 -32.02 52.66
N GLY A 11 62.30 -30.92 52.95
CA GLY A 11 61.47 -30.20 51.97
C GLY A 11 60.03 -30.72 51.82
N ALA A 12 59.62 -31.73 52.60
CA ALA A 12 58.23 -32.20 52.62
C ALA A 12 57.33 -31.34 53.53
N THR A 13 56.10 -31.10 53.08
CA THR A 13 55.04 -30.49 53.89
C THR A 13 54.34 -31.59 54.70
N GLN A 14 54.30 -31.43 56.01
CA GLN A 14 53.65 -32.40 56.89
C GLN A 14 52.12 -32.32 56.76
N ILE A 15 51.47 -33.46 56.58
CA ILE A 15 50.00 -33.60 56.56
C ILE A 15 49.51 -34.11 57.92
N SER A 16 50.06 -35.22 58.43
CA SER A 16 49.79 -35.76 59.77
C SER A 16 51.11 -36.20 60.42
N GLU A 17 51.06 -36.80 61.62
CA GLU A 17 52.25 -37.24 62.36
C GLU A 17 53.20 -38.11 61.51
N ASN A 18 52.63 -39.03 60.72
CA ASN A 18 53.40 -39.97 59.91
C ASN A 18 53.18 -39.79 58.40
N LEU A 19 52.47 -38.76 57.94
CA LEU A 19 52.18 -38.52 56.52
C LEU A 19 52.71 -37.15 56.10
N SER A 20 53.54 -37.10 55.07
CA SER A 20 54.04 -35.86 54.48
C SER A 20 53.92 -35.89 52.96
N VAL A 21 54.02 -34.73 52.32
CA VAL A 21 53.93 -34.61 50.86
C VAL A 21 54.97 -33.64 50.31
N VAL A 22 55.53 -33.98 49.15
CA VAL A 22 56.44 -33.12 48.38
C VAL A 22 55.82 -32.87 47.01
N CYS A 23 55.90 -31.63 46.53
CA CYS A 23 55.61 -31.28 45.14
C CYS A 23 56.91 -30.88 44.45
N GLN A 24 57.38 -31.69 43.51
CA GLN A 24 58.55 -31.43 42.66
C GLN A 24 58.17 -31.76 41.21
N ASP A 25 58.61 -30.94 40.25
CA ASP A 25 58.39 -31.16 38.80
C ASP A 25 56.94 -31.50 38.41
N ASP A 26 55.99 -30.71 38.92
CA ASP A 26 54.54 -30.86 38.70
C ASP A 26 53.95 -32.21 39.16
N ARG A 27 54.64 -32.91 40.07
CA ARG A 27 54.23 -34.19 40.64
C ARG A 27 54.18 -34.14 42.16
N TRP A 28 53.04 -34.54 42.71
CA TRP A 28 52.85 -34.73 44.14
C TRP A 28 53.26 -36.14 44.53
N THR A 29 54.11 -36.27 45.55
CA THR A 29 54.53 -37.56 46.13
C THR A 29 54.26 -37.55 47.63
N TYR A 30 53.51 -38.54 48.10
CA TYR A 30 53.11 -38.71 49.50
C TYR A 30 54.01 -39.75 50.15
N PHE A 31 54.46 -39.46 51.36
CA PHE A 31 55.38 -40.29 52.13
C PHE A 31 54.74 -40.69 53.45
N HIS A 32 54.83 -41.98 53.79
CA HIS A 32 54.54 -42.48 55.13
C HIS A 32 55.87 -42.73 55.85
N GLY A 33 56.23 -41.86 56.81
CA GLY A 33 57.61 -41.72 57.27
C GLY A 33 58.54 -41.33 56.11
N CYS A 34 59.61 -42.09 55.88
CA CYS A 34 60.52 -41.87 54.74
C CYS A 34 60.13 -42.63 53.45
N LEU A 35 59.06 -43.42 53.46
CA LEU A 35 58.71 -44.28 52.33
C LEU A 35 57.67 -43.61 51.41
N PRO A 36 57.93 -43.46 50.09
CA PRO A 36 56.94 -42.96 49.15
C PRO A 36 55.83 -43.98 48.94
N VAL A 37 54.57 -43.59 49.25
CA VAL A 37 53.40 -44.48 49.19
C VAL A 37 52.50 -44.21 47.99
N TYR A 38 52.37 -42.95 47.57
CA TYR A 38 51.57 -42.57 46.41
C TYR A 38 52.21 -41.41 45.66
N SER A 39 51.92 -41.31 44.36
CA SER A 39 52.24 -40.10 43.60
C SER A 39 51.22 -39.86 42.49
N HIS A 40 51.02 -38.60 42.11
CA HIS A 40 50.20 -38.21 40.98
C HIS A 40 50.67 -36.88 40.38
N GLN A 41 50.30 -36.61 39.13
CA GLN A 41 50.51 -35.31 38.49
C GLN A 41 49.63 -34.23 39.15
N SER A 42 50.11 -32.99 39.30
CA SER A 42 49.36 -31.91 39.97
C SER A 42 48.00 -31.63 39.34
N GLN A 43 47.87 -31.83 38.03
CA GLN A 43 46.63 -31.56 37.31
C GLN A 43 45.58 -32.68 37.46
N GLU A 44 45.98 -33.86 37.93
CA GLU A 44 45.10 -35.03 38.07
C GLU A 44 44.25 -34.98 39.34
N LYS A 45 43.18 -34.18 39.29
CA LYS A 45 42.23 -34.01 40.41
C LYS A 45 41.55 -35.31 40.84
N ASN A 46 41.39 -36.29 39.95
CA ASN A 46 40.78 -37.57 40.28
C ASN A 46 41.73 -38.44 41.11
N SER A 47 43.00 -38.51 40.72
CA SER A 47 44.06 -39.18 41.46
C SER A 47 44.26 -38.55 42.85
N PHE A 48 44.32 -37.22 42.91
CA PHE A 48 44.35 -36.47 44.18
C PHE A 48 43.19 -36.84 45.11
N ARG A 49 41.95 -36.81 44.60
CA ARG A 49 40.75 -37.12 45.41
C ARG A 49 40.74 -38.58 45.86
N MET A 50 41.19 -39.50 45.02
CA MET A 50 41.26 -40.91 45.36
C MET A 50 42.27 -41.16 46.48
N ILE A 51 43.50 -40.65 46.34
CA ILE A 51 44.60 -40.82 47.29
C ILE A 51 44.29 -40.16 48.65
N THR A 52 43.81 -38.91 48.64
CA THR A 52 43.44 -38.23 49.90
C THR A 52 42.25 -38.89 50.59
N SER A 53 41.31 -39.43 49.83
CA SER A 53 40.17 -40.17 50.41
C SER A 53 40.58 -41.54 50.98
N SER A 54 41.58 -42.22 50.39
CA SER A 54 42.08 -43.49 50.91
C SER A 54 42.81 -43.27 52.24
N PHE A 55 43.71 -42.27 52.35
CA PHE A 55 44.39 -41.97 53.61
C PHE A 55 43.42 -41.66 54.76
N ILE A 56 42.33 -40.95 54.47
CA ILE A 56 41.30 -40.66 55.48
C ILE A 56 40.49 -41.91 55.83
N SER A 57 40.19 -42.77 54.86
CA SER A 57 39.40 -43.99 55.10
C SER A 57 40.19 -45.03 55.89
N GLU A 58 41.51 -45.10 55.70
CA GLU A 58 42.44 -46.00 56.42
C GLU A 58 42.90 -45.41 57.78
N GLY A 59 42.48 -44.19 58.13
CA GLY A 59 42.81 -43.55 59.41
C GLY A 59 44.22 -42.95 59.50
N VAL A 60 44.93 -42.81 58.38
CA VAL A 60 46.30 -42.25 58.33
C VAL A 60 46.30 -40.72 58.56
N CYS A 61 45.24 -40.03 58.16
CA CYS A 61 45.06 -38.60 58.40
C CYS A 61 43.58 -38.22 58.56
N ARG A 62 43.31 -37.05 59.14
CA ARG A 62 41.95 -36.54 59.35
C ARG A 62 41.53 -35.64 58.20
N ASN A 63 40.21 -35.44 58.06
CA ASN A 63 39.65 -34.51 57.07
C ASN A 63 40.23 -33.08 57.19
N ILE A 64 40.56 -32.62 58.41
CA ILE A 64 41.08 -31.27 58.63
C ILE A 64 42.51 -31.12 58.11
N ASP A 65 43.31 -32.18 58.23
CA ASP A 65 44.72 -32.21 57.83
C ASP A 65 44.84 -31.99 56.31
N ILE A 66 44.00 -32.64 55.51
CA ILE A 66 43.94 -32.44 54.04
C ILE A 66 43.40 -31.06 53.66
N GLN A 67 42.43 -30.51 54.40
CA GLN A 67 41.89 -29.18 54.11
C GLN A 67 42.95 -28.10 54.31
N THR A 68 43.72 -28.18 55.40
CA THR A 68 44.75 -27.22 55.75
C THR A 68 45.90 -27.24 54.75
N VAL A 69 46.40 -28.43 54.38
CA VAL A 69 47.57 -28.53 53.48
C VAL A 69 47.24 -28.19 52.03
N PHE A 70 46.08 -28.64 51.51
CA PHE A 70 45.76 -28.51 50.08
C PHE A 70 44.74 -27.40 49.77
N ASN A 71 44.32 -26.62 50.78
CA ASN A 71 43.33 -25.55 50.66
C ASN A 71 42.04 -25.98 49.93
N VAL A 72 41.50 -27.14 50.31
CA VAL A 72 40.27 -27.71 49.74
C VAL A 72 39.10 -27.59 50.71
N THR A 73 37.88 -27.45 50.19
CA THR A 73 36.69 -27.32 51.05
C THR A 73 36.31 -28.62 51.76
N LYS A 74 35.85 -28.53 53.02
CA LYS A 74 35.29 -29.66 53.81
C LYS A 74 34.31 -30.51 53.01
N LYS A 75 33.40 -29.87 52.27
CA LYS A 75 32.36 -30.53 51.47
C LYS A 75 32.93 -31.30 50.28
N SER A 76 34.11 -30.93 49.77
CA SER A 76 34.81 -31.68 48.71
C SER A 76 35.45 -32.94 49.28
N VAL A 77 36.14 -32.82 50.43
CA VAL A 77 36.81 -33.94 51.10
C VAL A 77 35.79 -35.00 51.54
N LEU A 78 34.71 -34.60 52.23
CA LEU A 78 33.66 -35.53 52.67
C LEU A 78 32.99 -36.28 51.50
N ARG A 79 32.77 -35.59 50.38
CA ARG A 79 32.22 -36.22 49.16
C ARG A 79 33.20 -37.23 48.55
N GLY A 80 34.50 -36.93 48.58
CA GLY A 80 35.54 -37.88 48.18
C GLY A 80 35.54 -39.13 49.06
N VAL A 81 35.58 -38.95 50.38
CA VAL A 81 35.60 -40.05 51.35
C VAL A 81 34.36 -40.94 51.23
N ALA A 82 33.15 -40.36 51.15
CA ALA A 82 31.93 -41.13 50.94
C ALA A 82 31.99 -41.96 49.64
N LYS A 83 32.44 -41.32 48.55
CA LYS A 83 32.59 -41.98 47.25
C LYS A 83 33.64 -43.10 47.25
N PHE A 84 34.71 -42.97 48.04
CA PHE A 84 35.72 -44.00 48.23
C PHE A 84 35.18 -45.17 49.07
N LYS A 85 34.45 -44.89 50.15
CA LYS A 85 33.84 -45.94 51.00
C LYS A 85 32.78 -46.76 50.26
N GLU A 86 31.97 -46.12 49.44
CA GLU A 86 30.86 -46.79 48.75
C GLU A 86 31.30 -47.66 47.56
N GLY A 87 32.44 -47.35 46.92
CA GLY A 87 32.82 -48.09 45.70
C GLY A 87 34.31 -48.13 45.37
N GLY A 88 35.18 -47.84 46.34
CA GLY A 88 36.62 -47.96 46.23
C GLY A 88 37.27 -46.99 45.23
N SER A 89 38.52 -47.29 44.86
CA SER A 89 39.35 -46.44 44.00
C SER A 89 38.78 -46.27 42.57
N GLY A 90 38.16 -47.31 42.01
CA GLY A 90 37.67 -47.32 40.63
C GLY A 90 36.59 -46.27 40.33
N VAL A 91 35.83 -45.82 41.34
CA VAL A 91 34.70 -44.89 41.15
C VAL A 91 35.15 -43.45 40.86
N PHE A 92 36.42 -43.12 41.11
CA PHE A 92 37.01 -41.84 40.72
C PHE A 92 37.34 -41.75 39.22
N PHE A 93 37.43 -42.90 38.54
CA PHE A 93 37.84 -42.98 37.13
C PHE A 93 36.71 -43.48 36.20
N LYS A 94 35.52 -43.79 36.74
CA LYS A 94 34.34 -44.10 35.92
C LYS A 94 33.78 -42.84 35.24
N PHE A 95 33.78 -42.82 33.91
CA PHE A 95 33.14 -41.77 33.10
C PHE A 95 31.61 -41.87 33.16
N VAL A 96 30.97 -40.96 33.90
CA VAL A 96 29.50 -40.84 33.89
C VAL A 96 29.08 -39.89 32.76
N LYS A 97 28.46 -40.42 31.68
CA LYS A 97 27.77 -39.61 30.67
C LYS A 97 26.59 -38.87 31.33
N LYS A 98 26.72 -37.55 31.53
CA LYS A 98 25.62 -36.71 32.05
C LYS A 98 24.48 -36.63 31.02
N LYS A 99 23.28 -37.11 31.37
CA LYS A 99 22.05 -36.82 30.61
C LYS A 99 21.74 -35.31 30.68
N LYS A 100 21.66 -34.62 29.53
CA LYS A 100 21.21 -33.22 29.44
C LYS A 100 19.70 -33.14 29.70
N ARG A 101 19.26 -32.23 30.58
CA ARG A 101 17.83 -31.92 30.80
C ARG A 101 17.27 -31.18 29.58
N ALA A 102 16.09 -31.58 29.09
CA ALA A 102 15.38 -30.89 28.01
C ALA A 102 14.91 -29.49 28.45
N ALA A 103 15.05 -28.50 27.57
CA ALA A 103 14.73 -27.10 27.83
C ALA A 103 13.23 -26.83 27.63
N LYS A 104 12.48 -26.59 28.70
CA LYS A 104 11.01 -26.43 28.70
C LYS A 104 10.48 -25.09 28.12
N VAL A 105 11.35 -24.11 27.83
CA VAL A 105 10.94 -22.71 27.59
C VAL A 105 10.99 -22.29 26.12
N PHE A 106 11.84 -22.91 25.29
CA PHE A 106 11.92 -22.64 23.85
C PHE A 106 11.47 -23.89 23.10
N THR A 107 10.19 -23.96 22.77
CA THR A 107 9.61 -24.94 21.85
C THR A 107 10.03 -24.62 20.41
N GLN A 108 9.90 -25.58 19.48
CA GLN A 108 10.26 -25.32 18.08
C GLN A 108 9.45 -24.18 17.46
N GLU A 109 8.18 -24.02 17.83
CA GLU A 109 7.34 -22.89 17.42
C GLU A 109 7.93 -21.54 17.86
N LYS A 110 8.31 -21.43 19.14
CA LYS A 110 8.95 -20.21 19.67
C LYS A 110 10.32 -19.93 19.08
N ILE A 111 11.04 -20.97 18.63
CA ILE A 111 12.30 -20.79 17.90
C ILE A 111 12.00 -20.16 16.53
N LYS A 112 11.05 -20.74 15.78
CA LYS A 112 10.69 -20.25 14.45
C LYS A 112 10.17 -18.82 14.49
N GLU A 113 9.28 -18.52 15.42
CA GLU A 113 8.73 -17.17 15.61
C GLU A 113 9.82 -16.17 16.05
N ALA A 114 10.79 -16.60 16.87
CA ALA A 114 11.94 -15.77 17.23
C ALA A 114 12.84 -15.46 16.03
N GLU A 115 13.07 -16.45 15.16
CA GLU A 115 13.86 -16.28 13.95
C GLU A 115 13.15 -15.36 12.94
N GLU A 116 11.84 -15.53 12.74
CA GLU A 116 11.02 -14.66 11.91
C GLU A 116 11.06 -13.20 12.41
N LEU A 117 10.79 -12.96 13.70
CA LEU A 117 10.83 -11.61 14.27
C LEU A 117 12.22 -10.96 14.15
N LEU A 118 13.29 -11.72 14.37
CA LEU A 118 14.66 -11.22 14.20
C LEU A 118 14.99 -10.97 12.72
N SER A 119 14.44 -11.76 11.79
CA SER A 119 14.60 -11.55 10.35
C SER A 119 13.85 -10.33 9.84
N CYS A 120 12.69 -10.00 10.43
CA CYS A 120 11.92 -8.79 10.17
C CYS A 120 12.53 -7.51 10.79
N GLY A 121 13.72 -7.59 11.38
CA GLY A 121 14.46 -6.44 11.90
C GLY A 121 14.07 -5.97 13.30
N PHE A 122 13.26 -6.73 14.05
CA PHE A 122 12.96 -6.42 15.45
C PHE A 122 14.22 -6.58 16.32
N THR A 123 14.39 -5.69 17.29
CA THR A 123 15.48 -5.79 18.26
C THR A 123 15.26 -6.98 19.19
N ARG A 124 16.33 -7.52 19.79
CA ARG A 124 16.22 -8.63 20.75
C ARG A 124 15.29 -8.32 21.93
N GLY A 125 15.17 -7.05 22.32
CA GLY A 125 14.25 -6.61 23.37
C GLY A 125 12.80 -6.67 22.94
N GLU A 126 12.49 -6.21 21.72
CA GLU A 126 11.14 -6.27 21.14
C GLU A 126 10.71 -7.70 20.85
N THR A 127 11.63 -8.52 20.31
CA THR A 127 11.38 -9.95 20.07
C THR A 127 11.10 -10.69 21.37
N ALA A 128 11.85 -10.42 22.45
CA ALA A 128 11.60 -11.03 23.75
C ALA A 128 10.20 -10.65 24.31
N LYS A 129 9.79 -9.38 24.15
CA LYS A 129 8.46 -8.91 24.54
C LYS A 129 7.35 -9.61 23.75
N LYS A 130 7.47 -9.67 22.41
CA LYS A 130 6.49 -10.34 21.54
C LYS A 130 6.33 -11.83 21.85
N LEU A 131 7.45 -12.53 22.08
CA LEU A 131 7.46 -13.96 22.42
C LEU A 131 7.00 -14.26 23.86
N CYS A 132 6.72 -13.22 24.65
CA CYS A 132 6.46 -13.33 26.09
C CYS A 132 7.56 -14.13 26.82
N THR A 133 8.82 -13.91 26.45
CA THR A 133 9.98 -14.58 27.07
C THR A 133 10.92 -13.56 27.71
N LYS A 134 11.65 -13.98 28.76
CA LYS A 134 12.67 -13.10 29.36
C LYS A 134 13.78 -12.85 28.34
N TYR A 135 14.26 -11.61 28.28
CA TYR A 135 15.39 -11.20 27.42
C TYR A 135 16.61 -12.13 27.55
N ASP A 136 17.00 -12.48 28.78
CA ASP A 136 18.11 -13.40 29.03
C ASP A 136 17.89 -14.82 28.50
N THR A 137 16.63 -15.24 28.40
CA THR A 137 16.28 -16.57 27.88
C THR A 137 16.41 -16.62 26.37
N LEU A 138 15.94 -15.56 25.68
CA LEU A 138 16.17 -15.38 24.24
C LEU A 138 17.67 -15.23 23.94
N ASN A 139 18.40 -14.40 24.70
CA ASN A 139 19.85 -14.25 24.53
C ASN A 139 20.61 -15.57 24.75
N LYS A 140 20.22 -16.38 25.75
CA LYS A 140 20.78 -17.72 25.93
C LYS A 140 20.42 -18.68 24.81
N ALA A 141 19.23 -18.56 24.21
CA ALA A 141 18.85 -19.37 23.06
C ALA A 141 19.71 -19.02 21.84
N ILE A 142 19.90 -17.73 21.56
CA ILE A 142 20.77 -17.21 20.49
C ILE A 142 22.23 -17.61 20.72
N SER A 143 22.79 -17.38 21.91
CA SER A 143 24.20 -17.70 22.21
C SER A 143 24.49 -19.20 22.21
N SER A 144 23.49 -20.02 22.52
CA SER A 144 23.59 -21.48 22.43
C SER A 144 23.36 -22.05 21.01
N GLY A 145 23.14 -21.20 20.01
CA GLY A 145 22.89 -21.60 18.63
C GLY A 145 21.53 -22.26 18.38
N ARG A 146 20.57 -22.14 19.31
CA ARG A 146 19.21 -22.70 19.17
C ARG A 146 18.25 -21.81 18.39
N VAL A 147 18.57 -20.51 18.30
CA VAL A 147 17.86 -19.51 17.49
C VAL A 147 18.91 -18.88 16.60
N VAL A 148 18.75 -19.03 15.29
CA VAL A 148 19.68 -18.48 14.31
C VAL A 148 19.40 -16.99 14.16
N HIS A 149 20.18 -16.18 14.86
CA HIS A 149 20.23 -14.75 14.62
C HIS A 149 21.32 -14.46 13.58
N ARG A 150 20.97 -14.60 12.29
CA ARG A 150 21.76 -13.91 11.27
C ARG A 150 21.60 -12.42 11.55
N LYS A 151 22.71 -11.75 11.86
CA LYS A 151 22.79 -10.31 11.62
C LYS A 151 22.52 -10.17 10.13
N VAL A 152 21.27 -9.89 9.76
CA VAL A 152 21.04 -9.09 8.57
C VAL A 152 21.91 -7.88 8.84
N SER A 153 22.99 -7.72 8.09
CA SER A 153 23.65 -6.41 8.02
C SER A 153 22.50 -5.47 7.76
N CYS A 154 22.11 -4.67 8.76
CA CYS A 154 21.07 -3.69 8.55
C CYS A 154 21.58 -2.92 7.33
N GLU A 155 20.92 -3.09 6.18
CA GLU A 155 21.27 -2.33 4.99
C GLU A 155 21.42 -0.90 5.48
N LYS A 156 22.55 -0.26 5.15
CA LYS A 156 22.79 1.12 5.59
C LYS A 156 21.58 1.92 5.14
N VAL A 157 20.73 2.27 6.10
CA VAL A 157 19.50 2.98 5.82
C VAL A 157 19.92 4.37 5.44
N SER A 158 19.77 4.71 4.16
CA SER A 158 20.14 6.03 3.70
C SER A 158 19.08 7.04 4.16
N ASP A 159 19.53 8.20 4.60
CA ASP A 159 18.66 9.38 4.74
C ASP A 159 18.63 10.20 3.44
N LYS A 160 17.79 11.23 3.41
CA LYS A 160 17.62 12.09 2.23
C LYS A 160 18.90 12.85 1.85
N SER A 161 19.68 13.29 2.83
CA SER A 161 20.91 14.05 2.59
C SER A 161 22.00 13.17 2.00
N GLU A 162 22.16 11.96 2.54
CA GLU A 162 23.09 10.96 2.01
C GLU A 162 22.74 10.55 0.57
N ARG A 163 21.43 10.37 0.26
CA ARG A 163 20.99 10.09 -1.11
C ARG A 163 21.24 11.27 -2.04
N SER A 164 20.97 12.49 -1.60
CA SER A 164 21.20 13.70 -2.43
C SER A 164 22.68 13.87 -2.79
N GLN A 165 23.59 13.56 -1.86
CA GLN A 165 25.03 13.55 -2.12
C GLN A 165 25.39 12.45 -3.12
N ARG A 166 24.93 11.22 -2.88
CA ARG A 166 25.16 10.10 -3.79
C ARG A 166 24.67 10.37 -5.21
N ASP A 167 23.45 10.88 -5.36
CA ASP A 167 22.85 11.18 -6.65
C ASP A 167 23.67 12.24 -7.41
N ASN A 168 24.31 13.17 -6.69
CA ASN A 168 25.21 14.17 -7.26
C ASN A 168 26.58 13.57 -7.65
N ASP A 169 27.14 12.72 -6.79
CA ASP A 169 28.41 12.04 -7.06
C ASP A 169 28.29 11.11 -8.28
N GLU A 170 27.18 10.37 -8.39
CA GLU A 170 26.86 9.50 -9.53
C GLU A 170 26.56 10.29 -10.82
N SER A 171 26.24 11.58 -10.69
CA SER A 171 25.83 12.42 -11.83
C SER A 171 26.92 12.58 -12.90
N VAL A 172 28.19 12.42 -12.50
CA VAL A 172 29.36 12.58 -13.36
C VAL A 172 29.37 11.56 -14.52
N VAL A 173 28.75 10.39 -14.35
CA VAL A 173 28.82 9.30 -15.34
C VAL A 173 27.63 9.33 -16.31
N LEU A 174 26.40 9.28 -15.79
CA LEU A 174 25.17 9.13 -16.59
C LEU A 174 24.07 10.15 -16.23
N GLY A 175 24.37 11.13 -15.38
CA GLY A 175 23.40 12.08 -14.85
C GLY A 175 22.85 11.70 -13.47
N ILE A 176 22.12 12.63 -12.86
CA ILE A 176 21.67 12.56 -11.46
C ILE A 176 20.83 11.31 -11.23
N ALA A 177 21.13 10.58 -10.14
CA ALA A 177 20.41 9.39 -9.69
C ALA A 177 20.34 8.25 -10.74
N CYS A 178 21.39 8.09 -11.55
CA CYS A 178 21.53 7.02 -12.55
C CYS A 178 22.40 5.84 -12.05
N GLY A 179 22.28 5.45 -10.78
CA GLY A 179 23.13 4.44 -10.15
C GLY A 179 23.02 3.02 -10.70
N ARG A 180 21.94 2.64 -11.39
CA ARG A 180 21.78 1.30 -11.98
C ARG A 180 22.36 1.20 -13.39
N VAL A 181 23.68 1.37 -13.48
CA VAL A 181 24.41 1.44 -14.76
C VAL A 181 24.22 0.18 -15.62
N GLU A 182 24.39 -1.01 -15.04
CA GLU A 182 24.31 -2.28 -15.78
C GLU A 182 22.93 -2.48 -16.43
N GLU A 183 21.87 -2.31 -15.66
CA GLU A 183 20.49 -2.47 -16.14
C GLU A 183 20.15 -1.43 -17.22
N ARG A 184 20.64 -0.19 -17.08
CA ARG A 184 20.51 0.84 -18.13
C ARG A 184 21.20 0.43 -19.42
N THR A 185 22.41 -0.11 -19.32
CA THR A 185 23.16 -0.61 -20.47
C THR A 185 22.41 -1.76 -21.15
N LEU A 186 21.95 -2.76 -20.37
CA LEU A 186 21.17 -3.88 -20.90
C LEU A 186 19.87 -3.41 -21.58
N ALA A 187 19.17 -2.46 -20.96
CA ALA A 187 17.95 -1.87 -21.52
C ALA A 187 18.23 -1.09 -22.82
N ALA A 188 19.34 -0.35 -22.89
CA ALA A 188 19.74 0.42 -24.08
C ALA A 188 20.08 -0.49 -25.27
N PHE A 189 20.68 -1.67 -25.02
CA PHE A 189 20.94 -2.68 -26.04
C PHE A 189 19.73 -3.58 -26.34
N GLY A 190 18.60 -3.38 -25.65
CA GLY A 190 17.39 -4.18 -25.84
C GLY A 190 17.53 -5.63 -25.38
N ILE A 191 18.50 -5.91 -24.49
CA ILE A 191 18.69 -7.24 -23.89
C ILE A 191 17.59 -7.51 -22.85
N ILE A 192 17.16 -6.47 -22.14
CA ILE A 192 16.00 -6.50 -21.24
C ILE A 192 14.92 -5.53 -21.74
N ASN A 193 13.65 -5.89 -21.50
CA ASN A 193 12.50 -5.07 -21.90
C ASN A 193 12.23 -3.92 -20.92
N SER A 194 12.43 -4.18 -19.63
CA SER A 194 12.28 -3.21 -18.54
C SER A 194 13.05 -3.65 -17.32
N VAL A 195 13.36 -2.71 -16.44
CA VAL A 195 14.00 -2.97 -15.14
C VAL A 195 12.97 -3.33 -14.09
N GLU A 196 13.31 -4.29 -13.22
CA GLU A 196 12.47 -4.67 -12.09
C GLU A 196 12.49 -3.62 -10.96
N SER A 197 11.33 -3.43 -10.34
CA SER A 197 11.18 -2.58 -9.16
C SER A 197 11.73 -3.31 -7.93
N CYS A 198 12.84 -2.81 -7.39
CA CYS A 198 13.48 -3.32 -6.18
C CYS A 198 13.43 -2.24 -5.09
N PHE A 199 12.59 -2.47 -4.08
CA PHE A 199 12.47 -1.57 -2.93
C PHE A 199 13.57 -1.85 -1.91
N GLU A 200 14.14 -0.77 -1.38
CA GLU A 200 15.19 -0.82 -0.36
C GLU A 200 14.74 -0.04 0.89
N ARG A 201 15.40 -0.28 2.02
CA ARG A 201 15.11 0.44 3.25
C ARG A 201 15.70 1.86 3.19
N CYS A 202 14.83 2.87 3.17
CA CYS A 202 15.20 4.29 3.19
C CYS A 202 14.52 5.03 4.35
N ASN A 203 15.20 6.06 4.87
CA ASN A 203 14.60 7.07 5.74
C ASN A 203 14.28 8.35 4.95
N ASP A 204 13.25 9.07 5.38
CA ASP A 204 12.90 10.42 4.89
C ASP A 204 12.76 10.54 3.37
N VAL A 205 12.15 9.53 2.72
CA VAL A 205 11.85 9.58 1.28
C VAL A 205 10.81 10.65 1.01
N SER A 206 11.14 11.59 0.12
CA SER A 206 10.22 12.65 -0.29
C SER A 206 8.94 12.05 -0.86
N PHE A 207 7.80 12.51 -0.35
CA PHE A 207 6.47 11.96 -0.67
C PHE A 207 6.25 10.48 -0.32
N GLY A 208 7.08 9.86 0.54
CA GLY A 208 6.96 8.44 0.90
C GLY A 208 5.57 7.99 1.36
N GLY A 209 4.77 8.90 1.95
CA GLY A 209 3.39 8.62 2.34
C GLY A 209 2.46 8.21 1.17
N VAL A 210 2.79 8.57 -0.07
CA VAL A 210 1.98 8.23 -1.26
C VAL A 210 1.88 6.72 -1.50
N LEU A 211 2.86 5.94 -1.04
CA LEU A 211 2.81 4.48 -1.09
C LEU A 211 1.61 3.91 -0.33
N THR A 212 1.15 4.58 0.73
CA THR A 212 -0.04 4.15 1.49
C THR A 212 -1.33 4.26 0.66
N ALA A 213 -1.35 5.15 -0.33
CA ALA A 213 -2.49 5.35 -1.23
C ALA A 213 -2.46 4.39 -2.44
N LEU A 214 -1.37 3.63 -2.64
CA LEU A 214 -1.25 2.68 -3.74
C LEU A 214 -2.36 1.62 -3.72
N VAL A 215 -2.70 1.12 -2.53
CA VAL A 215 -3.79 0.16 -2.33
C VAL A 215 -5.13 0.75 -2.75
N ALA A 216 -5.37 2.04 -2.50
CA ALA A 216 -6.58 2.72 -2.93
C ALA A 216 -6.62 2.91 -4.46
N LEU A 217 -5.48 3.23 -5.07
CA LEU A 217 -5.37 3.32 -6.53
C LEU A 217 -5.60 1.96 -7.20
N GLU A 218 -5.00 0.89 -6.66
CA GLU A 218 -5.19 -0.47 -7.13
C GLU A 218 -6.66 -0.92 -7.00
N ALA A 219 -7.29 -0.66 -5.85
CA ALA A 219 -8.71 -0.96 -5.63
C ALA A 219 -9.62 -0.23 -6.65
N ASN A 220 -9.25 1.00 -7.02
CA ASN A 220 -9.93 1.77 -8.07
C ASN A 220 -9.53 1.36 -9.50
N GLY A 221 -8.69 0.34 -9.66
CA GLY A 221 -8.37 -0.26 -10.95
C GLY A 221 -7.13 0.29 -11.65
N LEU A 222 -6.20 0.97 -10.97
CA LEU A 222 -4.99 1.52 -11.59
C LEU A 222 -4.21 0.50 -12.44
N TYR A 223 -4.21 -0.78 -12.04
CA TYR A 223 -3.55 -1.87 -12.78
C TYR A 223 -4.50 -2.80 -13.53
N ASN A 224 -5.79 -2.45 -13.58
CA ASN A 224 -6.81 -3.29 -14.19
C ASN A 224 -6.54 -3.48 -15.68
N LYS A 225 -6.27 -4.71 -16.09
CA LYS A 225 -6.12 -5.15 -17.49
C LYS A 225 -5.08 -4.36 -18.32
N LEU A 226 -4.04 -3.82 -17.69
CA LEU A 226 -2.99 -3.07 -18.40
C LEU A 226 -2.39 -3.86 -19.57
N ASN A 227 -2.12 -5.16 -19.38
CA ASN A 227 -1.52 -6.02 -20.41
C ASN A 227 -2.47 -6.31 -21.60
N GLU A 228 -3.79 -6.13 -21.43
CA GLU A 228 -4.77 -6.26 -22.52
C GLU A 228 -4.90 -4.97 -23.34
N CYS A 229 -4.45 -3.84 -22.78
CA CYS A 229 -4.61 -2.50 -23.35
C CYS A 229 -3.31 -1.97 -23.95
N PHE A 230 -2.21 -2.10 -23.22
CA PHE A 230 -0.95 -1.46 -23.56
C PHE A 230 0.08 -2.50 -24.01
N ALA A 231 0.77 -2.19 -25.10
CA ALA A 231 1.95 -2.94 -25.50
C ALA A 231 3.06 -2.78 -24.46
N GLU A 232 3.88 -3.83 -24.29
CA GLU A 232 5.05 -3.73 -23.43
C GLU A 232 6.01 -2.65 -23.95
N PHE A 233 6.53 -1.86 -23.01
CA PHE A 233 7.60 -0.96 -23.32
C PHE A 233 8.91 -1.70 -23.53
N LYS A 234 9.74 -1.14 -24.41
CA LYS A 234 11.17 -1.44 -24.46
C LYS A 234 11.95 -0.35 -23.73
N GLY A 235 13.03 -0.71 -23.06
CA GLY A 235 13.96 0.20 -22.41
C GLY A 235 13.97 0.05 -20.89
N TYR A 236 14.18 1.15 -20.16
CA TYR A 236 14.41 1.08 -18.72
C TYR A 236 13.11 0.94 -17.91
N TYR A 237 12.05 1.64 -18.34
CA TYR A 237 10.78 1.74 -17.60
C TYR A 237 9.71 0.82 -18.17
N SER A 238 8.94 0.17 -17.30
CA SER A 238 7.76 -0.63 -17.65
C SER A 238 6.47 0.20 -17.67
N VAL A 239 5.40 -0.35 -18.26
CA VAL A 239 4.06 0.26 -18.26
C VAL A 239 3.57 0.47 -16.83
N VAL A 240 3.73 -0.54 -15.97
CA VAL A 240 3.32 -0.48 -14.56
C VAL A 240 4.03 0.66 -13.84
N GLN A 241 5.34 0.84 -14.03
CA GLN A 241 6.10 1.92 -13.40
C GLN A 241 5.64 3.31 -13.86
N VAL A 242 5.37 3.47 -15.16
CA VAL A 242 4.88 4.75 -15.71
C VAL A 242 3.47 5.06 -15.20
N ILE A 243 2.55 4.10 -15.22
CA ILE A 243 1.18 4.29 -14.69
C ILE A 243 1.22 4.62 -13.18
N THR A 244 2.08 3.92 -12.42
CA THR A 244 2.29 4.20 -10.99
C THR A 244 2.80 5.62 -10.77
N LEU A 245 3.78 6.06 -11.57
CA LEU A 245 4.30 7.41 -11.52
C LEU A 245 3.21 8.46 -11.78
N LEU A 246 2.37 8.26 -12.79
CA LEU A 246 1.25 9.18 -13.08
C LEU A 246 0.25 9.25 -11.92
N GLY A 247 -0.07 8.11 -11.30
CA GLY A 247 -0.88 8.05 -10.09
C GLY A 247 -0.26 8.84 -8.92
N PHE A 248 1.04 8.66 -8.69
CA PHE A 248 1.77 9.40 -7.65
C PHE A 248 1.88 10.89 -7.96
N MET A 249 2.13 11.27 -9.21
CA MET A 249 2.12 12.66 -9.64
C MET A 249 0.78 13.33 -9.31
N ALA A 250 -0.34 12.67 -9.61
CA ALA A 250 -1.67 13.18 -9.28
C ALA A 250 -1.86 13.37 -7.76
N LEU A 251 -1.51 12.37 -6.95
CA LEU A 251 -1.63 12.44 -5.49
C LEU A 251 -0.70 13.48 -4.86
N CYS A 252 0.52 13.63 -5.38
CA CYS A 252 1.52 14.60 -4.93
C CYS A 252 1.30 16.01 -5.50
N ARG A 253 0.24 16.23 -6.29
CA ARG A 253 -0.07 17.54 -6.92
C ARG A 253 1.04 18.01 -7.88
N ILE A 254 1.76 17.08 -8.50
CA ILE A 254 2.67 17.34 -9.61
C ILE A 254 1.79 17.36 -10.88
N LYS A 255 1.23 18.53 -11.18
CA LYS A 255 0.08 18.67 -12.09
C LYS A 255 0.38 18.40 -13.56
N THR A 256 1.63 18.59 -13.99
CA THR A 256 2.01 18.45 -15.40
C THR A 256 3.30 17.65 -15.54
N VAL A 257 3.49 17.03 -16.70
CA VAL A 257 4.77 16.37 -17.05
C VAL A 257 5.94 17.35 -16.96
N GLU A 258 5.75 18.62 -17.31
CA GLU A 258 6.79 19.66 -17.16
C GLU A 258 7.17 19.90 -15.70
N SER A 259 6.19 19.83 -14.78
CA SER A 259 6.42 20.06 -13.36
C SER A 259 7.30 18.98 -12.72
N LEU A 260 7.41 17.81 -13.35
CA LEU A 260 8.29 16.72 -12.92
C LEU A 260 9.76 17.14 -12.95
N ARG A 261 10.17 18.05 -13.86
CA ARG A 261 11.56 18.57 -13.96
C ARG A 261 12.07 19.16 -12.66
N TRP A 262 11.18 19.73 -11.85
CA TRP A 262 11.52 20.41 -10.60
C TRP A 262 11.52 19.47 -9.39
N GLN A 263 11.24 18.19 -9.59
CA GLN A 263 11.24 17.19 -8.54
C GLN A 263 12.58 16.43 -8.51
N PRO A 264 13.09 16.06 -7.33
CA PRO A 264 14.29 15.24 -7.22
C PRO A 264 14.01 13.85 -7.83
N PRO A 265 14.63 13.50 -8.97
CA PRO A 265 14.25 12.31 -9.73
C PRO A 265 14.61 11.01 -8.98
N GLY A 266 15.69 11.02 -8.20
CA GLY A 266 16.10 9.87 -7.39
C GLY A 266 15.14 9.56 -6.25
N GLU A 267 14.68 10.60 -5.55
CA GLU A 267 13.68 10.47 -4.48
C GLU A 267 12.36 9.89 -4.98
N LEU A 268 11.85 10.39 -6.10
CA LEU A 268 10.65 9.81 -6.71
C LEU A 268 10.92 8.40 -7.27
N GLY A 269 12.15 8.11 -7.70
CA GLY A 269 12.58 6.78 -8.14
C GLY A 269 12.44 5.74 -7.03
N LYS A 270 12.80 6.09 -5.80
CA LYS A 270 12.64 5.20 -4.63
C LYS A 270 11.19 4.80 -4.38
N LEU A 271 10.22 5.66 -4.71
CA LEU A 271 8.80 5.33 -4.63
C LEU A 271 8.38 4.24 -5.63
N LEU A 272 9.14 4.06 -6.71
CA LEU A 272 8.89 3.05 -7.73
C LEU A 272 9.81 1.81 -7.59
N GLY A 273 10.65 1.76 -6.56
CA GLY A 273 11.69 0.75 -6.44
C GLY A 273 12.77 0.88 -7.52
N LEU A 274 13.03 2.10 -7.98
CA LEU A 274 14.05 2.44 -8.99
C LEU A 274 15.11 3.38 -8.41
N ASP A 275 16.20 3.57 -9.13
CA ASP A 275 17.17 4.63 -8.85
C ASP A 275 16.63 6.02 -9.22
N ARG A 276 15.74 6.15 -10.21
CA ARG A 276 15.12 7.41 -10.62
C ARG A 276 13.84 7.24 -11.44
N VAL A 277 13.07 8.33 -11.55
CA VAL A 277 11.93 8.46 -12.51
C VAL A 277 12.39 8.92 -13.91
N PRO A 278 11.56 8.71 -14.96
CA PRO A 278 11.83 9.21 -16.31
C PRO A 278 11.98 10.72 -16.36
N GLU A 279 12.88 11.21 -17.23
CA GLU A 279 12.89 12.62 -17.64
C GLU A 279 11.57 13.01 -18.31
N VAL A 280 11.26 14.31 -18.32
CA VAL A 280 10.09 14.89 -19.00
C VAL A 280 9.95 14.38 -20.44
N ARG A 281 11.05 14.37 -21.22
CA ARG A 281 11.05 13.87 -22.59
C ARG A 281 10.69 12.38 -22.66
N CYS A 282 11.32 11.57 -21.82
CA CYS A 282 11.07 10.14 -21.78
C CYS A 282 9.63 9.83 -21.36
N LEU A 283 9.11 10.52 -20.35
CA LEU A 283 7.73 10.35 -19.92
C LEU A 283 6.74 10.71 -21.04
N ARG A 284 6.99 11.77 -21.81
CA ARG A 284 6.19 12.11 -23.00
C ARG A 284 6.19 10.99 -24.04
N GLU A 285 7.36 10.50 -24.43
CA GLU A 285 7.49 9.40 -25.41
C GLU A 285 6.75 8.13 -24.92
N LYS A 286 6.76 7.86 -23.61
CA LYS A 286 5.98 6.75 -23.02
C LYS A 286 4.47 7.03 -23.02
N LEU A 287 4.04 8.26 -22.75
CA LEU A 287 2.63 8.64 -22.86
C LEU A 287 2.11 8.53 -24.29
N ASP A 288 2.90 8.95 -25.28
CA ASP A 288 2.59 8.79 -26.71
C ASP A 288 2.42 7.31 -27.08
N SER A 289 3.25 6.44 -26.49
CA SER A 289 3.13 4.99 -26.67
C SER A 289 1.89 4.41 -26.00
N LEU A 290 1.43 4.98 -24.88
CA LEU A 290 0.20 4.56 -24.17
C LEU A 290 -1.08 5.05 -24.87
N SER A 291 -1.02 6.15 -25.62
CA SER A 291 -2.15 6.68 -26.38
C SER A 291 -2.24 6.11 -27.80
N ALA A 292 -1.24 5.35 -28.24
CA ALA A 292 -1.23 4.72 -29.56
C ALA A 292 -2.46 3.81 -29.75
N ASP A 293 -3.00 3.81 -30.97
CA ASP A 293 -4.09 2.94 -31.43
C ASP A 293 -5.35 2.93 -30.53
N GLY A 294 -5.59 4.01 -29.78
CA GLY A 294 -6.75 4.12 -28.89
C GLY A 294 -6.64 3.27 -27.61
N ALA A 295 -5.43 2.85 -27.24
CA ALA A 295 -5.20 1.98 -26.08
C ALA A 295 -5.67 2.61 -24.75
N ALA A 296 -5.50 3.92 -24.60
CA ALA A 296 -5.94 4.65 -23.42
C ALA A 296 -7.48 4.69 -23.30
N GLU A 297 -8.18 4.90 -24.41
CA GLU A 297 -9.64 4.86 -24.49
C GLU A 297 -10.16 3.47 -24.16
N LYS A 298 -9.56 2.42 -24.74
CA LYS A 298 -9.88 1.02 -24.42
C LYS A 298 -9.70 0.71 -22.94
N TRP A 299 -8.61 1.19 -22.33
CA TRP A 299 -8.39 1.04 -20.90
C TRP A 299 -9.45 1.78 -20.07
N GLY A 300 -9.79 3.01 -20.46
CA GLY A 300 -10.86 3.80 -19.86
C GLY A 300 -12.25 3.14 -19.95
N GLU A 301 -12.54 2.44 -21.05
CA GLU A 301 -13.77 1.63 -21.19
C GLU A 301 -13.83 0.47 -20.19
N LEU A 302 -12.72 -0.24 -20.02
CA LEU A 302 -12.64 -1.35 -19.05
C LEU A 302 -12.75 -0.85 -17.60
N LEU A 303 -12.18 0.32 -17.29
CA LEU A 303 -12.29 0.96 -15.99
C LEU A 303 -13.72 1.43 -15.69
N SER A 304 -14.33 2.16 -16.63
CA SER A 304 -15.73 2.60 -16.53
C SER A 304 -16.66 1.42 -16.27
N ARG A 305 -16.50 0.33 -17.03
CA ARG A 305 -17.26 -0.90 -16.84
C ARG A 305 -17.02 -1.50 -15.46
N LYS A 306 -15.78 -1.55 -14.98
CA LYS A 306 -15.47 -2.02 -13.62
C LYS A 306 -16.20 -1.17 -12.58
N TRP A 307 -16.08 0.16 -12.63
CA TRP A 307 -16.71 1.05 -11.66
C TRP A 307 -18.24 0.94 -11.63
N LEU A 308 -18.86 0.85 -12.81
CA LEU A 308 -20.30 0.62 -12.94
C LEU A 308 -20.72 -0.73 -12.32
N ASN A 309 -19.95 -1.79 -12.52
CA ASN A 309 -20.25 -3.12 -11.97
C ASN A 309 -19.93 -3.27 -10.48
N ASP A 310 -18.92 -2.55 -9.97
CA ASP A 310 -18.57 -2.58 -8.55
C ASP A 310 -19.67 -1.91 -7.69
N ASN A 311 -20.37 -0.92 -8.25
CA ASN A 311 -21.45 -0.19 -7.55
C ASN A 311 -22.70 -0.08 -8.44
N PRO A 312 -23.43 -1.18 -8.69
CA PRO A 312 -24.58 -1.19 -9.60
C PRO A 312 -25.71 -0.28 -9.14
N ASP A 313 -25.86 -0.06 -7.83
CA ASP A 313 -26.87 0.85 -7.26
C ASP A 313 -26.62 2.32 -7.63
N LEU A 314 -25.37 2.70 -7.92
CA LEU A 314 -24.99 4.04 -8.35
C LEU A 314 -25.08 4.22 -9.88
N ALA A 315 -25.07 3.12 -10.65
CA ALA A 315 -25.06 3.14 -12.10
C ALA A 315 -26.41 3.52 -12.76
N GLY A 316 -27.51 3.52 -12.01
CA GLY A 316 -28.84 3.81 -12.52
C GLY A 316 -29.13 5.31 -12.77
N VAL A 317 -28.30 6.21 -12.24
CA VAL A 317 -28.42 7.66 -12.43
C VAL A 317 -27.07 8.26 -12.81
N LEU A 318 -27.01 8.89 -13.98
CA LEU A 318 -25.79 9.37 -14.59
C LEU A 318 -25.91 10.87 -14.86
N TYR A 319 -24.97 11.64 -14.33
CA TYR A 319 -24.88 13.07 -14.59
C TYR A 319 -23.96 13.34 -15.78
N VAL A 320 -24.35 14.26 -16.66
CA VAL A 320 -23.56 14.67 -17.82
C VAL A 320 -23.43 16.18 -17.84
N ASP A 321 -22.19 16.67 -17.91
CA ASP A 321 -21.88 18.09 -17.98
C ASP A 321 -20.63 18.36 -18.82
N GLY A 322 -20.57 19.55 -19.42
CA GLY A 322 -19.46 20.01 -20.23
C GLY A 322 -18.44 20.80 -19.43
N HIS A 323 -17.16 20.54 -19.65
CA HIS A 323 -16.04 21.28 -19.07
C HIS A 323 -15.13 21.82 -20.16
N VAL A 324 -14.95 23.15 -20.18
CA VAL A 324 -14.08 23.82 -21.15
C VAL A 324 -12.65 23.85 -20.63
N ARG A 325 -11.70 23.32 -21.42
CA ARG A 325 -10.27 23.50 -21.20
C ARG A 325 -9.75 24.63 -22.07
N LEU A 326 -9.17 25.62 -21.41
CA LEU A 326 -8.76 26.87 -22.07
C LEU A 326 -7.50 26.66 -22.88
N TYR A 327 -7.49 27.26 -24.07
CA TYR A 327 -6.32 27.32 -24.92
C TYR A 327 -5.82 28.76 -25.00
N GLY A 328 -4.65 29.02 -24.42
CA GLY A 328 -3.96 30.32 -24.44
C GLY A 328 -2.89 30.46 -25.50
N GLY A 329 -2.70 29.47 -26.38
CA GLY A 329 -1.65 29.50 -27.40
C GLY A 329 -2.05 30.24 -28.69
N HIS A 330 -1.21 30.11 -29.71
CA HIS A 330 -1.34 30.86 -30.97
C HIS A 330 -2.29 30.22 -32.01
N GLU A 331 -2.66 28.95 -31.86
CA GLU A 331 -3.52 28.26 -32.81
C GLU A 331 -4.95 28.81 -32.86
N ASN A 332 -5.60 28.62 -34.00
CA ASN A 332 -6.97 29.03 -34.25
C ASN A 332 -7.95 27.91 -33.89
N LEU A 333 -8.29 27.84 -32.61
CA LEU A 333 -9.36 26.98 -32.10
C LEU A 333 -10.71 27.72 -32.05
N PRO A 334 -11.84 27.00 -32.16
CA PRO A 334 -13.17 27.55 -31.91
C PRO A 334 -13.26 28.17 -30.50
N LYS A 335 -14.04 29.25 -30.40
CA LYS A 335 -14.33 29.88 -29.11
C LYS A 335 -15.49 29.15 -28.43
N GLN A 336 -15.32 28.81 -27.15
CA GLN A 336 -16.33 28.24 -26.28
C GLN A 336 -16.73 29.28 -25.22
N TYR A 337 -17.99 29.29 -24.82
CA TYR A 337 -18.44 30.12 -23.71
C TYR A 337 -17.95 29.51 -22.40
N VAL A 338 -17.23 30.28 -21.61
CA VAL A 338 -16.64 29.85 -20.34
C VAL A 338 -17.43 30.52 -19.21
N SER A 339 -18.37 29.77 -18.62
CA SER A 339 -19.33 30.28 -17.63
C SER A 339 -18.68 31.01 -16.45
N ARG A 340 -17.52 30.53 -15.99
CA ARG A 340 -16.74 31.13 -14.88
C ARG A 340 -16.17 32.51 -15.23
N GLU A 341 -15.69 32.70 -16.46
CA GLU A 341 -15.13 33.97 -16.94
C GLU A 341 -16.21 34.88 -17.54
N ARG A 342 -17.38 34.30 -17.87
CA ARG A 342 -18.45 34.92 -18.68
C ARG A 342 -17.93 35.44 -20.03
N LEU A 343 -16.96 34.75 -20.61
CA LEU A 343 -16.28 35.12 -21.85
C LEU A 343 -16.27 33.97 -22.86
N CYS A 344 -16.29 34.31 -24.15
CA CYS A 344 -16.04 33.35 -25.23
C CYS A 344 -14.54 33.26 -25.50
N LEU A 345 -13.92 32.16 -25.05
CA LEU A 345 -12.47 31.95 -25.12
C LEU A 345 -12.14 30.73 -25.97
N LYS A 346 -10.95 30.71 -26.57
CA LYS A 346 -10.46 29.54 -27.32
C LYS A 346 -10.31 28.37 -26.35
N GLY A 347 -10.80 27.20 -26.74
CA GLY A 347 -10.70 26.01 -25.89
C GLY A 347 -11.34 24.79 -26.52
N VAL A 348 -11.11 23.66 -25.86
CA VAL A 348 -11.69 22.36 -26.19
C VAL A 348 -12.75 21.99 -25.16
N MET A 349 -13.70 21.14 -25.54
CA MET A 349 -14.79 20.72 -24.66
C MET A 349 -14.62 19.25 -24.26
N ASP A 350 -14.70 19.00 -22.96
CA ASP A 350 -14.73 17.66 -22.40
C ASP A 350 -16.11 17.41 -21.78
N PHE A 351 -16.80 16.35 -22.20
CA PHE A 351 -18.07 15.93 -21.61
C PHE A 351 -17.82 14.84 -20.58
N TRP A 352 -18.10 15.15 -19.31
CA TRP A 352 -17.88 14.24 -18.19
C TRP A 352 -19.17 13.53 -17.82
N VAL A 353 -19.07 12.22 -17.63
CA VAL A 353 -20.15 11.39 -17.10
C VAL A 353 -19.80 11.00 -15.67
N ASN A 354 -20.68 11.30 -14.73
CA ASN A 354 -20.50 11.03 -13.31
C ASN A 354 -21.64 10.15 -12.77
N ASP A 355 -21.34 9.40 -11.71
CA ASP A 355 -22.36 8.65 -10.96
C ASP A 355 -23.19 9.56 -10.04
N LYS A 356 -24.15 8.98 -9.32
CA LYS A 356 -25.01 9.69 -8.36
C LYS A 356 -24.25 10.49 -7.28
N LEU A 357 -23.01 10.10 -6.94
CA LEU A 357 -22.16 10.75 -5.93
C LEU A 357 -21.22 11.81 -6.53
N GLY A 358 -21.25 12.02 -7.84
CA GLY A 358 -20.36 12.93 -8.55
C GLY A 358 -18.99 12.33 -8.87
N GLN A 359 -18.80 11.02 -8.72
CA GLN A 359 -17.55 10.35 -9.09
C GLN A 359 -17.46 10.21 -10.61
N PRO A 360 -16.32 10.56 -11.24
CA PRO A 360 -16.19 10.50 -12.70
C PRO A 360 -16.08 9.06 -13.18
N LEU A 361 -16.95 8.67 -14.13
CA LEU A 361 -16.94 7.35 -14.76
C LEU A 361 -16.13 7.35 -16.05
N PHE A 362 -16.32 8.36 -16.90
CA PHE A 362 -15.52 8.56 -18.10
C PHE A 362 -15.71 9.98 -18.65
N VAL A 363 -14.86 10.34 -19.62
CA VAL A 363 -14.88 11.62 -20.32
C VAL A 363 -14.87 11.40 -21.83
N VAL A 364 -15.62 12.21 -22.56
CA VAL A 364 -15.59 12.27 -24.04
C VAL A 364 -15.05 13.63 -24.46
N ARG A 365 -13.89 13.62 -25.12
CA ARG A 365 -13.18 14.83 -25.55
C ARG A 365 -13.55 15.22 -26.96
N ARG A 366 -13.80 16.52 -27.16
CA ARG A 366 -14.08 17.11 -28.47
C ARG A 366 -13.30 18.41 -28.66
N ASP A 367 -12.33 18.36 -29.57
CA ASP A 367 -11.51 19.53 -29.93
C ASP A 367 -12.33 20.59 -30.68
N VAL A 368 -13.27 20.12 -31.52
CA VAL A 368 -14.34 20.93 -32.12
C VAL A 368 -15.64 20.51 -31.45
N ASN A 369 -16.29 21.42 -30.74
CA ASN A 369 -17.49 21.13 -29.97
C ASN A 369 -18.72 20.99 -30.90
N PRO A 370 -19.28 19.79 -31.09
CA PRO A 370 -20.51 19.60 -31.86
C PRO A 370 -21.78 19.94 -31.05
N GLY A 371 -21.63 20.19 -29.74
CA GLY A 371 -22.71 20.40 -28.78
C GLY A 371 -23.04 19.13 -28.00
N MET A 372 -23.47 19.31 -26.74
CA MET A 372 -23.73 18.20 -25.81
C MET A 372 -24.71 17.16 -26.36
N LEU A 373 -25.78 17.59 -27.03
CA LEU A 373 -26.82 16.69 -27.55
C LEU A 373 -26.28 15.77 -28.66
N GLU A 374 -25.32 16.21 -29.46
CA GLU A 374 -24.72 15.38 -30.50
C GLU A 374 -23.79 14.32 -29.89
N VAL A 375 -22.95 14.73 -28.93
CA VAL A 375 -22.08 13.80 -28.18
C VAL A 375 -22.89 12.78 -27.39
N LEU A 376 -24.00 13.21 -26.79
CA LEU A 376 -24.94 12.31 -26.11
C LEU A 376 -25.46 11.23 -27.05
N ARG A 377 -25.97 11.60 -28.24
CA ARG A 377 -26.55 10.66 -29.20
C ARG A 377 -25.55 9.68 -29.79
N ASN A 378 -24.38 10.19 -30.17
CA ASN A 378 -23.45 9.44 -31.01
C ASN A 378 -22.45 8.62 -30.20
N GLU A 379 -22.18 9.00 -28.95
CA GLU A 379 -21.07 8.42 -28.17
C GLU A 379 -21.49 7.98 -26.78
N ILE A 380 -22.06 8.87 -25.98
CA ILE A 380 -22.34 8.59 -24.56
C ILE A 380 -23.47 7.57 -24.44
N VAL A 381 -24.64 7.80 -25.06
CA VAL A 381 -25.79 6.89 -24.96
C VAL A 381 -25.50 5.49 -25.52
N PRO A 382 -24.90 5.33 -26.72
CA PRO A 382 -24.53 4.01 -27.23
C PRO A 382 -23.57 3.25 -26.32
N ARG A 383 -22.65 3.95 -25.64
CA ARG A 383 -21.73 3.36 -24.67
C ARG A 383 -22.46 2.93 -23.39
N LEU A 384 -23.29 3.81 -22.83
CA LEU A 384 -24.05 3.52 -21.60
C LEU A 384 -25.02 2.35 -21.76
N LEU A 385 -25.69 2.23 -22.92
CA LEU A 385 -26.55 1.09 -23.22
C LEU A 385 -25.80 -0.25 -23.14
N LYS A 386 -24.49 -0.27 -23.41
CA LYS A 386 -23.65 -1.47 -23.32
C LYS A 386 -23.05 -1.68 -21.93
N GLU A 387 -22.72 -0.60 -21.23
CA GLU A 387 -21.91 -0.65 -20.01
C GLU A 387 -22.70 -0.61 -18.70
N VAL A 388 -23.88 0.02 -18.67
CA VAL A 388 -24.71 0.11 -17.46
C VAL A 388 -25.22 -1.29 -17.08
N PRO A 389 -24.89 -1.82 -15.89
CA PRO A 389 -25.35 -3.13 -15.45
C PRO A 389 -26.83 -3.12 -15.04
N ASN A 390 -27.40 -4.32 -14.89
CA ASN A 390 -28.74 -4.53 -14.34
C ASN A 390 -29.87 -3.75 -15.05
N GLN A 391 -29.70 -3.45 -16.33
CA GLN A 391 -30.77 -2.86 -17.13
C GLN A 391 -31.97 -3.83 -17.22
N PRO A 392 -33.22 -3.34 -17.19
CA PRO A 392 -34.40 -4.17 -17.38
C PRO A 392 -34.38 -4.87 -18.75
N SER A 393 -34.92 -6.09 -18.81
CA SER A 393 -35.06 -6.82 -20.07
C SER A 393 -36.15 -6.21 -20.96
N GLU A 394 -36.15 -6.56 -22.25
CA GLU A 394 -37.18 -6.09 -23.19
C GLU A 394 -38.59 -6.51 -22.77
N GLU A 395 -38.75 -7.70 -22.17
CA GLU A 395 -40.02 -8.18 -21.64
C GLU A 395 -40.50 -7.30 -20.48
N MET A 396 -39.60 -6.91 -19.57
CA MET A 396 -39.91 -6.02 -18.45
C MET A 396 -40.32 -4.63 -18.94
N LEU A 397 -39.59 -4.08 -19.93
CA LEU A 397 -39.91 -2.79 -20.53
C LEU A 397 -41.24 -2.81 -21.30
N SER A 398 -41.56 -3.94 -21.92
CA SER A 398 -42.84 -4.15 -22.63
C SER A 398 -44.01 -4.30 -21.65
N ALA A 399 -43.81 -5.00 -20.54
CA ALA A 399 -44.83 -5.20 -19.50
C ALA A 399 -45.14 -3.91 -18.73
N ASN A 400 -44.15 -3.04 -18.51
CA ASN A 400 -44.33 -1.78 -17.81
C ASN A 400 -43.92 -0.58 -18.69
N LYS A 401 -44.91 0.12 -19.25
CA LYS A 401 -44.69 1.30 -20.11
C LYS A 401 -44.02 2.49 -19.41
N LEU A 402 -44.00 2.54 -18.07
CA LEU A 402 -43.40 3.62 -17.29
C LEU A 402 -41.97 3.30 -16.82
N LEU A 403 -41.52 2.05 -17.00
CA LEU A 403 -40.18 1.60 -16.63
C LEU A 403 -39.12 2.21 -17.56
N HIS A 404 -37.92 2.43 -17.06
CA HIS A 404 -36.79 2.94 -17.84
C HIS A 404 -35.55 2.11 -17.55
N ARG A 405 -34.55 2.19 -18.44
CA ARG A 405 -33.28 1.49 -18.27
C ARG A 405 -32.41 2.14 -17.21
N PHE A 406 -32.17 3.43 -17.38
CA PHE A 406 -31.40 4.29 -16.48
C PHE A 406 -31.79 5.76 -16.73
N ILE A 407 -31.31 6.64 -15.85
CA ILE A 407 -31.61 8.07 -15.87
C ILE A 407 -30.35 8.84 -16.28
N ILE A 408 -30.50 9.75 -17.24
CA ILE A 408 -29.49 10.75 -17.57
C ILE A 408 -29.96 12.11 -17.06
N VAL A 409 -29.10 12.80 -16.31
CA VAL A 409 -29.37 14.14 -15.79
C VAL A 409 -28.34 15.10 -16.36
N PHE A 410 -28.81 16.20 -16.94
CA PHE A 410 -27.95 17.23 -17.52
C PHE A 410 -28.49 18.61 -17.19
N ASP A 411 -27.63 19.62 -17.36
CA ASP A 411 -27.97 21.01 -17.15
C ASP A 411 -28.97 21.52 -18.21
N ARG A 412 -29.23 22.83 -18.22
CA ARG A 412 -30.20 23.45 -19.15
C ARG A 412 -29.78 23.36 -20.62
N GLU A 413 -28.51 23.15 -20.94
CA GLU A 413 -28.04 22.99 -22.32
C GLU A 413 -28.55 21.69 -22.96
N GLY A 414 -28.87 20.67 -22.15
CA GLY A 414 -29.41 19.40 -22.65
C GLY A 414 -30.92 19.42 -22.90
N TYR A 415 -31.59 20.56 -22.67
CA TYR A 415 -33.01 20.69 -22.95
C TYR A 415 -33.29 20.61 -24.47
N SER A 416 -33.84 19.48 -24.91
CA SER A 416 -34.37 19.30 -26.27
C SER A 416 -35.57 18.34 -26.26
N PRO A 417 -36.78 18.81 -26.65
CA PRO A 417 -37.97 17.94 -26.74
C PRO A 417 -37.77 16.73 -27.67
N GLU A 418 -37.13 16.95 -28.82
CA GLU A 418 -36.81 15.89 -29.79
C GLU A 418 -35.87 14.85 -29.19
N PHE A 419 -34.82 15.28 -28.48
CA PHE A 419 -33.91 14.37 -27.80
C PHE A 419 -34.63 13.58 -26.70
N PHE A 420 -35.48 14.21 -25.90
CA PHE A 420 -36.27 13.53 -24.86
C PHE A 420 -37.18 12.45 -25.46
N LYS A 421 -37.85 12.78 -26.57
CA LYS A 421 -38.69 11.85 -27.32
C LYS A 421 -37.88 10.68 -27.84
N GLU A 422 -36.74 10.94 -28.48
CA GLU A 422 -35.84 9.90 -28.97
C GLU A 422 -35.36 8.97 -27.84
N MET A 423 -34.84 9.54 -26.74
CA MET A 423 -34.34 8.77 -25.60
C MET A 423 -35.42 7.89 -24.99
N TRP A 424 -36.63 8.41 -24.86
CA TRP A 424 -37.75 7.67 -24.28
C TRP A 424 -38.31 6.61 -25.23
N GLU A 425 -38.71 7.00 -26.44
CA GLU A 425 -39.42 6.13 -27.38
C GLU A 425 -38.51 5.06 -27.99
N LYS A 426 -37.26 5.40 -28.32
CA LYS A 426 -36.33 4.48 -28.98
C LYS A 426 -35.53 3.63 -28.00
N TYR A 427 -35.05 4.22 -26.91
CA TYR A 427 -34.09 3.56 -26.01
C TYR A 427 -34.65 3.25 -24.61
N ARG A 428 -35.83 3.79 -24.24
CA ARG A 428 -36.37 3.72 -22.87
C ARG A 428 -35.40 4.25 -21.82
N ILE A 429 -34.68 5.31 -22.17
CA ILE A 429 -33.82 6.07 -21.26
C ILE A 429 -34.62 7.27 -20.73
N ALA A 430 -34.58 7.48 -19.42
CA ALA A 430 -35.24 8.62 -18.80
C ALA A 430 -34.27 9.80 -18.70
N CYS A 431 -34.79 11.02 -18.89
CA CYS A 431 -34.01 12.25 -18.82
C CYS A 431 -34.56 13.18 -17.73
N ILE A 432 -33.68 13.99 -17.15
CA ILE A 432 -34.02 15.10 -16.23
C ILE A 432 -33.21 16.33 -16.62
N THR A 433 -33.86 17.48 -16.77
CA THR A 433 -33.20 18.78 -17.00
C THR A 433 -34.06 19.95 -16.53
N TYR A 434 -33.47 21.13 -16.46
CA TYR A 434 -34.21 22.38 -16.30
C TYR A 434 -34.97 22.74 -17.57
N ARG A 435 -36.23 23.17 -17.42
CA ARG A 435 -36.99 23.72 -18.53
C ARG A 435 -36.38 25.05 -18.95
N LYS A 436 -35.98 25.15 -20.23
CA LYS A 436 -35.37 26.38 -20.79
C LYS A 436 -36.38 27.52 -20.93
N TYR A 437 -37.60 27.19 -21.34
CA TYR A 437 -38.70 28.15 -21.56
C TYR A 437 -39.94 27.72 -20.77
N PRO A 438 -39.96 27.95 -19.43
CA PRO A 438 -41.13 27.66 -18.63
C PRO A 438 -42.30 28.58 -19.00
N LYS A 439 -43.51 28.02 -18.95
CA LYS A 439 -44.76 28.81 -18.99
C LYS A 439 -44.93 29.58 -17.68
N GLU A 440 -45.99 30.39 -17.61
CA GLU A 440 -46.40 31.17 -16.43
C GLU A 440 -46.28 30.40 -15.12
N ASP A 441 -46.02 31.16 -14.05
CA ASP A 441 -45.90 30.64 -12.69
C ASP A 441 -47.19 29.97 -12.22
N TRP A 442 -47.05 28.84 -11.53
CA TRP A 442 -48.17 28.13 -10.93
C TRP A 442 -48.59 28.81 -9.63
N LYS A 443 -49.83 28.58 -9.17
CA LYS A 443 -50.28 29.21 -7.93
C LYS A 443 -49.49 28.65 -6.75
N GLU A 444 -49.08 29.50 -5.81
CA GLU A 444 -48.33 29.09 -4.62
C GLU A 444 -49.08 28.01 -3.79
N THR A 445 -50.41 28.02 -3.83
CA THR A 445 -51.27 27.02 -3.17
C THR A 445 -51.16 25.61 -3.73
N GLU A 446 -50.55 25.44 -4.89
CA GLU A 446 -50.33 24.13 -5.51
C GLU A 446 -49.05 23.44 -5.02
N PHE A 447 -48.22 24.16 -4.27
CA PHE A 447 -46.96 23.64 -3.78
C PHE A 447 -47.14 23.03 -2.40
N GLU A 448 -46.67 21.80 -2.25
CA GLU A 448 -46.73 21.05 -1.01
C GLU A 448 -45.33 20.90 -0.41
N GLU A 449 -45.25 21.01 0.91
CA GLU A 449 -44.01 20.78 1.63
C GLU A 449 -43.64 19.29 1.55
N THR A 450 -42.55 19.00 0.86
CA THR A 450 -42.10 17.65 0.57
C THR A 450 -40.71 17.44 1.17
N LYS A 451 -40.58 16.42 2.03
CA LYS A 451 -39.27 15.99 2.53
C LYS A 451 -38.50 15.25 1.44
N VAL A 452 -37.25 15.63 1.24
CA VAL A 452 -36.37 15.10 0.20
C VAL A 452 -35.08 14.62 0.86
N THR A 453 -34.72 13.35 0.65
CA THR A 453 -33.44 12.80 1.07
C THR A 453 -32.39 13.00 -0.03
N LEU A 454 -31.30 13.70 0.31
CA LEU A 454 -30.17 13.93 -0.59
C LEU A 454 -29.27 12.68 -0.69
N ALA A 455 -28.33 12.69 -1.64
CA ALA A 455 -27.44 11.54 -1.89
C ALA A 455 -26.62 11.10 -0.66
N ASN A 456 -26.30 12.03 0.25
CA ASN A 456 -25.52 11.77 1.47
C ASN A 456 -26.39 11.38 2.69
N GLY A 457 -27.71 11.19 2.50
CA GLY A 457 -28.64 10.84 3.57
C GLY A 457 -29.20 12.04 4.36
N GLU A 458 -28.76 13.26 4.05
CA GLU A 458 -29.33 14.48 4.62
C GLU A 458 -30.77 14.67 4.15
N GLU A 459 -31.68 14.99 5.07
CA GLU A 459 -33.06 15.34 4.74
C GLU A 459 -33.22 16.86 4.65
N THR A 460 -33.83 17.33 3.57
CA THR A 460 -34.19 18.73 3.36
C THR A 460 -35.66 18.84 2.97
N SER A 461 -36.31 19.94 3.36
CA SER A 461 -37.69 20.21 2.99
C SER A 461 -37.74 21.15 1.77
N MET A 462 -38.59 20.83 0.79
CA MET A 462 -38.79 21.64 -0.40
C MET A 462 -40.27 21.79 -0.72
N LEU A 463 -40.71 22.99 -1.10
CA LEU A 463 -42.03 23.23 -1.65
C LEU A 463 -42.06 22.79 -3.12
N LEU A 464 -42.75 21.68 -3.41
CA LEU A 464 -42.80 21.06 -4.72
C LEU A 464 -44.24 20.99 -5.25
N ALA A 465 -44.39 21.18 -6.55
CA ALA A 465 -45.62 20.93 -7.29
C ALA A 465 -45.30 20.11 -8.55
N GLU A 466 -46.26 19.31 -9.02
CA GLU A 466 -46.10 18.50 -10.23
C GLU A 466 -47.29 18.65 -11.17
N ARG A 467 -47.02 18.75 -12.48
CA ARG A 467 -48.02 18.66 -13.54
C ARG A 467 -47.50 17.86 -14.74
N GLY A 468 -48.41 17.31 -15.54
CA GLY A 468 -48.10 16.88 -16.90
C GLY A 468 -47.92 18.09 -17.82
N SER A 469 -46.87 18.09 -18.63
CA SER A 469 -46.54 19.20 -19.54
C SER A 469 -46.16 18.66 -20.91
N PHE A 470 -46.75 19.22 -21.96
CA PHE A 470 -46.32 18.93 -23.33
C PHE A 470 -45.21 19.90 -23.73
N ILE A 471 -44.05 19.37 -24.11
CA ILE A 471 -42.88 20.13 -24.56
C ILE A 471 -42.62 19.87 -26.05
N GLY A 472 -42.12 20.87 -26.79
CA GLY A 472 -41.88 20.78 -28.23
C GLY A 472 -43.10 21.13 -29.09
N ASP A 473 -42.92 20.99 -30.40
CA ASP A 473 -43.96 21.28 -31.39
C ASP A 473 -44.92 20.10 -31.56
N LYS A 474 -46.08 20.30 -32.20
CA LYS A 474 -47.11 19.26 -32.33
C LYS A 474 -46.64 17.95 -32.99
N LYS A 475 -45.56 17.98 -33.79
CA LYS A 475 -44.99 16.81 -34.49
C LYS A 475 -43.87 16.12 -33.68
N GLU A 476 -43.00 16.90 -33.05
CA GLU A 476 -41.82 16.40 -32.32
C GLU A 476 -41.89 16.55 -30.80
N GLY A 477 -43.07 16.89 -30.29
CA GLY A 477 -43.29 17.09 -28.87
C GLY A 477 -43.59 15.80 -28.11
N LEU A 478 -43.42 15.89 -26.79
CA LEU A 478 -43.57 14.78 -25.86
C LEU A 478 -44.28 15.27 -24.58
N TRP A 479 -45.14 14.41 -24.01
CA TRP A 479 -45.64 14.59 -22.65
C TRP A 479 -44.57 14.21 -21.64
N VAL A 480 -44.23 15.15 -20.77
CA VAL A 480 -43.25 14.97 -19.69
C VAL A 480 -43.89 15.34 -18.36
N ARG A 481 -43.25 14.90 -17.28
CA ARG A 481 -43.54 15.41 -15.94
C ARG A 481 -42.81 16.73 -15.77
N GLU A 482 -43.52 17.78 -15.41
CA GLU A 482 -42.94 19.04 -14.99
C GLU A 482 -43.07 19.15 -13.48
N ILE A 483 -41.94 19.30 -12.81
CA ILE A 483 -41.86 19.49 -11.37
C ILE A 483 -41.33 20.90 -11.15
N ARG A 484 -41.99 21.67 -10.29
CA ARG A 484 -41.54 23.01 -9.91
C ARG A 484 -41.17 23.04 -8.45
N LYS A 485 -40.04 23.68 -8.15
CA LYS A 485 -39.66 24.07 -6.79
C LYS A 485 -39.95 25.55 -6.59
N LEU A 486 -40.67 25.89 -5.54
CA LEU A 486 -40.88 27.27 -5.11
C LEU A 486 -39.81 27.67 -4.08
N THR A 487 -39.13 28.79 -4.31
CA THR A 487 -38.20 29.38 -3.34
C THR A 487 -38.89 30.43 -2.46
N GLU A 488 -38.24 30.82 -1.37
CA GLU A 488 -38.71 31.93 -0.51
C GLU A 488 -38.84 33.26 -1.26
N SER A 489 -38.01 33.46 -2.29
CA SER A 489 -38.08 34.61 -3.20
C SER A 489 -39.23 34.54 -4.23
N LYS A 490 -40.13 33.56 -4.09
CA LYS A 490 -41.24 33.24 -5.00
C LYS A 490 -40.82 32.79 -6.41
N HIS A 491 -39.54 32.55 -6.63
CA HIS A 491 -39.05 32.05 -7.90
C HIS A 491 -39.42 30.56 -8.06
N GLN A 492 -39.89 30.18 -9.24
CA GLN A 492 -40.21 28.80 -9.58
C GLN A 492 -39.16 28.19 -10.50
N THR A 493 -38.38 27.25 -9.97
CA THR A 493 -37.44 26.46 -10.79
C THR A 493 -38.18 25.29 -11.42
N SER A 494 -38.31 25.30 -12.76
CA SER A 494 -39.00 24.26 -13.52
C SER A 494 -38.05 23.17 -14.00
N ILE A 495 -38.37 21.93 -13.66
CA ILE A 495 -37.66 20.70 -14.02
C ILE A 495 -38.60 19.89 -14.91
N VAL A 496 -38.09 19.37 -16.04
CA VAL A 496 -38.84 18.45 -16.91
C VAL A 496 -38.17 17.08 -16.90
N SER A 497 -39.01 16.03 -16.90
CA SER A 497 -38.52 14.67 -16.80
C SER A 497 -39.41 13.63 -17.51
N THR A 498 -38.77 12.61 -18.07
CA THR A 498 -39.40 11.37 -18.55
C THR A 498 -39.29 10.22 -17.54
N VAL A 499 -38.93 10.51 -16.29
CA VAL A 499 -38.93 9.52 -15.21
C VAL A 499 -40.36 9.35 -14.70
N PHE A 500 -41.15 8.48 -15.33
CA PHE A 500 -42.57 8.31 -14.97
C PHE A 500 -42.83 7.41 -13.76
N ALA A 501 -41.92 6.47 -13.48
CA ALA A 501 -42.12 5.48 -12.42
C ALA A 501 -41.73 5.96 -11.01
N LEU A 502 -40.91 7.02 -10.90
CA LEU A 502 -40.40 7.48 -9.60
C LEU A 502 -41.22 8.65 -9.02
N PRO A 503 -41.36 8.78 -7.70
CA PRO A 503 -41.95 9.96 -7.06
C PRO A 503 -41.26 11.28 -7.46
N ASN A 504 -42.02 12.38 -7.50
CA ASN A 504 -41.49 13.71 -7.82
C ASN A 504 -40.35 14.16 -6.89
N MET A 505 -40.41 13.81 -5.60
CA MET A 505 -39.39 14.12 -4.60
C MET A 505 -38.01 13.57 -5.01
N LEU A 506 -37.96 12.37 -5.59
CA LEU A 506 -36.71 11.77 -6.07
C LEU A 506 -36.20 12.48 -7.32
N VAL A 507 -37.08 12.77 -8.28
CA VAL A 507 -36.69 13.50 -9.51
C VAL A 507 -36.12 14.88 -9.16
N ALA A 508 -36.76 15.59 -8.23
CA ALA A 508 -36.26 16.86 -7.71
C ALA A 508 -34.90 16.70 -7.01
N ALA A 509 -34.76 15.70 -6.13
CA ALA A 509 -33.51 15.40 -5.44
C ALA A 509 -32.35 15.19 -6.42
N LEU A 510 -32.58 14.36 -7.45
CA LEU A 510 -31.57 14.04 -8.46
C LEU A 510 -31.15 15.30 -9.23
N MET A 511 -32.11 16.16 -9.60
CA MET A 511 -31.79 17.38 -10.32
C MET A 511 -30.95 18.36 -9.49
N PHE A 512 -31.27 18.54 -8.20
CA PHE A 512 -30.51 19.43 -7.33
C PHE A 512 -29.15 18.86 -6.94
N ALA A 513 -29.02 17.53 -6.83
CA ALA A 513 -27.76 16.87 -6.57
C ALA A 513 -26.76 16.98 -7.74
N ARG A 514 -27.17 17.41 -8.94
CA ARG A 514 -26.29 17.70 -10.09
C ARG A 514 -25.13 18.63 -9.74
N TRP A 515 -25.30 19.51 -8.73
CA TRP A 515 -24.23 20.40 -8.24
C TRP A 515 -22.95 19.65 -7.80
N CYS A 516 -23.02 18.34 -7.55
CA CYS A 516 -21.84 17.51 -7.32
C CYS A 516 -20.81 17.58 -8.47
N GLN A 517 -21.24 17.73 -9.73
CA GLN A 517 -20.33 17.88 -10.87
C GLN A 517 -19.56 19.21 -10.82
N GLU A 518 -20.23 20.30 -10.42
CA GLU A 518 -19.56 21.59 -10.25
C GLU A 518 -18.52 21.53 -9.11
N ASN A 519 -18.84 20.81 -8.02
CA ASN A 519 -17.89 20.55 -6.94
C ASN A 519 -16.69 19.71 -7.44
N PHE A 520 -16.94 18.68 -8.24
CA PHE A 520 -15.91 17.88 -8.89
C PHE A 520 -14.99 18.75 -9.75
N PHE A 521 -15.54 19.55 -10.67
CA PHE A 521 -14.73 20.43 -11.51
C PHE A 521 -13.92 21.43 -10.69
N ASN A 522 -14.53 22.08 -9.70
CA ASN A 522 -13.83 23.03 -8.82
C ASN A 522 -12.66 22.39 -8.09
N TYR A 523 -12.86 21.19 -7.53
CA TYR A 523 -11.81 20.43 -6.87
C TYR A 523 -10.70 20.04 -7.85
N MET A 524 -11.07 19.53 -9.02
CA MET A 524 -10.13 19.06 -10.04
C MET A 524 -9.32 20.19 -10.67
N MET A 525 -9.90 21.37 -10.88
CA MET A 525 -9.16 22.55 -11.34
C MET A 525 -8.13 22.99 -10.30
N LYS A 526 -8.56 23.16 -9.05
CA LYS A 526 -7.70 23.65 -7.96
C LYS A 526 -6.51 22.72 -7.70
N HIS A 527 -6.76 21.41 -7.69
CA HIS A 527 -5.80 20.42 -7.23
C HIS A 527 -5.09 19.65 -8.34
N TYR A 528 -5.72 19.43 -9.49
CA TYR A 528 -5.19 18.55 -10.54
C TYR A 528 -5.02 19.24 -11.90
N ALA A 529 -5.39 20.52 -12.01
CA ALA A 529 -5.31 21.28 -13.26
C ALA A 529 -6.02 20.58 -14.44
N ILE A 530 -7.21 20.05 -14.18
CA ILE A 530 -8.07 19.46 -15.22
C ILE A 530 -8.37 20.42 -16.37
N ASP A 531 -8.25 21.73 -16.14
CA ASP A 531 -8.50 22.78 -17.14
C ASP A 531 -7.29 23.10 -18.03
N LEU A 532 -6.13 22.48 -17.77
CA LEU A 532 -4.94 22.60 -18.60
C LEU A 532 -4.92 21.60 -19.76
N LEU A 533 -4.25 22.00 -20.83
CA LEU A 533 -3.87 21.11 -21.91
C LEU A 533 -2.54 20.45 -21.56
N ASN A 534 -2.50 19.13 -21.69
CA ASN A 534 -1.37 18.31 -21.27
C ASN A 534 -0.30 18.15 -22.38
N GLU A 535 -0.60 18.58 -23.61
CA GLU A 535 0.29 18.47 -24.76
C GLU A 535 0.13 19.65 -25.72
N TYR A 536 1.11 19.77 -26.63
CA TYR A 536 1.19 20.81 -27.66
C TYR A 536 1.02 20.23 -29.08
N GLY A 537 0.59 18.98 -29.18
CA GLY A 537 0.37 18.29 -30.45
C GLY A 537 -0.65 19.03 -31.31
N LYS A 538 -0.45 19.00 -32.63
CA LYS A 538 -1.35 19.63 -33.60
C LYS A 538 -1.72 18.61 -34.66
N LYS A 539 -2.99 18.56 -35.03
CA LYS A 539 -3.51 17.75 -36.12
C LYS A 539 -4.41 18.64 -36.98
N SER A 540 -4.33 18.49 -38.30
CA SER A 540 -5.28 19.15 -39.19
C SER A 540 -6.68 18.58 -38.94
N VAL A 541 -7.64 19.46 -38.69
CA VAL A 541 -9.05 19.11 -38.72
C VAL A 541 -9.47 19.13 -40.20
N PRO A 542 -10.16 18.11 -40.72
CA PRO A 542 -10.70 18.17 -42.08
C PRO A 542 -11.59 19.41 -42.21
N ASP A 543 -11.42 20.17 -43.29
CA ASP A 543 -12.40 21.20 -43.65
C ASP A 543 -13.71 20.46 -43.94
N THR A 544 -14.73 20.68 -43.08
CA THR A 544 -16.09 20.18 -43.28
C THR A 544 -16.74 20.76 -44.52
#